data_AF-A0A1S2LS82-F1
#
_entry.id   AF-A0A1S2LS82-F1
#
_cell.length_a   1.000
_cell.length_b   1.000
_cell.length_c   1.000
_cell.angle_alpha   90.00
_cell.angle_beta   90.00
_cell.angle_gamma   90.00
#
_symmetry.space_group_name_H-M   'P 1'
#
loop_
_entity.id
_entity.type
_entity.pdbx_description
1 polymer ?
#
loop_
_entity_poly.entity_id
_entity_poly.type
_entity_poly.pdbx_seq_one_letter_code
_entity_poly.pdbx_strand_id
1 'polypeptide(L)'
;MKVKILAVIGLLSALLVVGCSADGNDESNAEVNEVDNIKELVHDHSMGNIEGQVARINSHQLIVTEGDENEYLYNLPEDEFFVSIAPYINFTHP
;
A
#
# COMPACT_ATOMS: atom_id res chain seq x y z
N MET A 1 -19.84 -51.78 13.89
CA MET A 1 -20.42 -50.53 14.46
C MET A 1 -19.36 -49.43 14.70
N LYS A 2 -18.14 -49.76 15.12
CA LYS A 2 -17.08 -48.76 15.44
C LYS A 2 -16.53 -47.99 14.23
N VAL A 3 -16.55 -48.58 13.03
CA VAL A 3 -16.06 -47.94 11.79
C VAL A 3 -17.01 -46.88 11.24
N LYS A 4 -18.32 -47.01 11.51
CA LYS A 4 -19.34 -46.02 11.11
C LYS A 4 -19.31 -44.77 11.99
N ILE A 5 -18.89 -44.91 13.25
CA ILE A 5 -18.75 -43.80 14.21
C ILE A 5 -17.54 -42.91 13.86
N LEU A 6 -16.43 -43.52 13.40
CA LEU A 6 -15.24 -42.77 12.97
C LEU A 6 -15.47 -41.94 11.69
N ALA A 7 -16.33 -42.42 10.78
CA ALA A 7 -16.65 -41.69 9.55
C ALA A 7 -17.52 -40.44 9.79
N VAL A 8 -18.37 -40.44 10.82
CA VAL A 8 -19.25 -39.29 11.15
C VAL A 8 -18.47 -38.18 11.87
N ILE A 9 -17.45 -38.52 12.67
CA ILE A 9 -16.61 -37.54 13.37
C ILE A 9 -15.64 -36.83 12.41
N GLY A 10 -15.18 -37.51 11.36
CA GLY A 10 -14.33 -36.91 10.32
C GLY A 10 -15.08 -35.87 9.47
N LEU A 11 -16.36 -36.09 9.19
CA LEU A 11 -17.16 -35.18 8.34
C LEU A 11 -17.57 -33.89 9.07
N LEU A 12 -17.63 -33.91 10.41
CA LEU A 12 -18.00 -32.74 11.23
C LEU A 12 -16.81 -31.78 11.49
N SER A 13 -15.56 -32.25 11.33
CA SER A 13 -14.36 -31.42 11.52
C SER A 13 -14.00 -30.56 10.29
N ALA A 14 -14.64 -30.79 9.14
CA ALA A 14 -14.40 -30.04 7.91
C ALA A 14 -15.10 -28.65 7.89
N LEU A 15 -15.98 -28.37 8.85
CA LEU A 15 -16.77 -27.13 8.90
C LEU A 15 -16.17 -26.04 9.81
N LEU A 16 -15.08 -26.33 10.53
CA LEU A 16 -14.50 -25.39 11.52
C LEU A 16 -13.25 -24.64 11.03
N VAL A 17 -12.88 -24.76 9.75
CA VAL A 17 -11.68 -24.10 9.18
C VAL A 17 -12.07 -23.03 8.15
N VAL A 18 -13.10 -22.23 8.46
CA VAL A 18 -13.41 -21.01 7.71
C VAL A 18 -13.48 -19.86 8.72
N GLY A 19 -12.33 -19.27 9.02
CA GLY A 19 -12.29 -18.15 9.96
C GLY A 19 -10.94 -17.89 10.61
N CYS A 20 -9.86 -17.89 9.84
CA CYS A 20 -8.64 -17.17 10.23
C CYS A 20 -7.82 -16.83 8.99
N SER A 21 -8.43 -16.04 8.11
CA SER A 21 -7.73 -15.19 7.15
C SER A 21 -8.27 -13.78 7.36
N ALA A 22 -8.01 -13.25 8.55
CA ALA A 22 -7.87 -11.81 8.72
C ALA A 22 -6.39 -11.49 8.45
N ASP A 23 -5.96 -11.75 7.22
CA ASP A 23 -4.81 -11.03 6.69
C ASP A 23 -5.43 -9.73 6.19
N GLY A 24 -5.06 -8.63 6.83
CA GLY A 24 -5.66 -7.32 6.62
C GLY A 24 -5.43 -6.83 5.21
N ASN A 25 -6.32 -7.22 4.29
CA ASN A 25 -6.64 -6.39 3.15
C ASN A 25 -7.53 -5.26 3.68
N ASP A 26 -6.90 -4.24 4.25
CA ASP A 26 -7.32 -2.89 3.91
C ASP A 26 -7.06 -2.76 2.41
N GLU A 27 -8.02 -3.24 1.60
CA GLU A 27 -8.23 -2.68 0.27
C GLU A 27 -8.64 -1.23 0.52
N SER A 28 -7.64 -0.37 0.73
CA SER A 28 -7.80 1.03 0.49
C SER A 28 -8.35 1.11 -0.93
N ASN A 29 -9.44 1.84 -1.09
CA ASN A 29 -10.11 2.07 -2.36
C ASN A 29 -9.25 3.05 -3.17
N ALA A 30 -7.98 2.70 -3.35
CA ALA A 30 -6.95 3.57 -3.85
C ALA A 30 -7.12 3.64 -5.36
N GLU A 31 -7.67 4.77 -5.79
CA GLU A 31 -7.87 5.06 -7.19
C GLU A 31 -6.49 5.21 -7.85
N VAL A 32 -6.22 4.37 -8.85
CA VAL A 32 -5.03 4.51 -9.68
C VAL A 32 -5.30 5.69 -10.62
N ASN A 33 -4.62 6.80 -10.37
CA ASN A 33 -4.82 8.03 -11.10
C ASN A 33 -3.75 8.17 -12.18
N GLU A 34 -4.18 8.49 -13.41
CA GLU A 34 -3.28 8.96 -14.46
C GLU A 34 -3.11 10.48 -14.30
N VAL A 35 -1.87 10.93 -14.16
CA VAL A 35 -1.53 12.35 -14.09
C VAL A 35 -0.66 12.70 -15.29
N ASP A 36 -1.13 13.67 -16.07
CA ASP A 36 -0.45 14.15 -17.28
C ASP A 36 0.98 14.65 -17.00
N ASN A 37 1.25 15.16 -15.79
CA ASN A 37 2.55 15.69 -15.39
C ASN A 37 3.04 15.18 -14.02
N ILE A 38 3.34 13.89 -13.93
CA ILE A 38 3.84 13.26 -12.68
C ILE A 38 5.11 13.94 -12.13
N LYS A 39 5.95 14.52 -12.99
CA LYS A 39 7.19 15.21 -12.58
C LYS A 39 6.90 16.48 -11.78
N GLU A 40 5.92 17.27 -12.21
CA GLU A 40 5.48 18.47 -11.51
C GLU A 40 4.85 18.10 -10.16
N LEU A 41 4.01 17.07 -10.13
CA LEU A 41 3.41 16.59 -8.89
C LEU A 41 4.47 16.13 -7.86
N VAL A 42 5.46 15.33 -8.29
CA VAL A 42 6.58 14.93 -7.42
C VAL A 42 7.39 16.14 -6.95
N HIS A 43 7.62 17.11 -7.84
CA HIS A 43 8.36 18.33 -7.50
C HIS A 43 7.63 19.15 -6.43
N ASP A 44 6.33 19.37 -6.59
CA ASP A 44 5.53 20.18 -5.66
C ASP A 44 5.44 19.53 -4.28
N HIS A 45 5.26 18.21 -4.20
CA HIS A 45 5.33 17.50 -2.92
C HIS A 45 6.74 17.57 -2.31
N SER A 46 7.80 17.46 -3.12
CA SER A 46 9.18 17.53 -2.63
C SER A 46 9.57 18.92 -2.10
N MET A 47 8.96 19.98 -2.65
CA MET A 47 9.16 21.37 -2.22
C MET A 47 8.23 21.75 -1.05
N GLY A 48 7.25 20.92 -0.72
CA GLY A 48 6.23 21.24 0.29
C GLY A 48 5.22 22.29 -0.18
N ASN A 49 4.98 22.40 -1.49
CA ASN A 49 4.03 23.36 -2.08
C ASN A 49 2.56 22.96 -1.88
N ILE A 50 2.30 21.70 -1.53
CA ILE A 50 0.96 21.14 -1.35
C ILE A 50 0.72 20.93 0.15
N GLU A 51 -0.27 21.63 0.70
CA GLU A 51 -0.66 21.51 2.11
C GLU A 51 -1.76 20.46 2.32
N GLY A 52 -1.85 19.92 3.53
CA GLY A 52 -2.92 18.98 3.92
C GLY A 52 -2.79 17.55 3.36
N GLN A 53 -1.72 17.27 2.62
CA GLN A 53 -1.44 15.97 2.04
C GLN A 53 -0.05 15.46 2.47
N VAL A 54 0.07 14.14 2.61
CA VAL A 54 1.35 13.46 2.87
C VAL A 54 1.68 12.60 1.66
N ALA A 55 2.91 12.70 1.17
CA ALA A 55 3.36 11.93 0.01
C ALA A 55 4.54 11.03 0.37
N ARG A 56 4.51 9.80 -0.13
CA ARG A 56 5.65 8.87 -0.14
C ARG A 56 5.87 8.34 -1.55
N ILE A 57 7.11 8.09 -1.92
CA ILE A 57 7.48 7.64 -3.26
C ILE A 57 8.37 6.40 -3.19
N ASN A 58 8.15 5.45 -4.09
CA ASN A 58 9.04 4.31 -4.33
C ASN A 58 9.42 4.24 -5.82
N SER A 59 10.11 3.18 -6.26
CA SER A 59 10.58 3.07 -7.66
C SER A 59 9.48 2.94 -8.71
N HIS A 60 8.24 2.67 -8.31
CA HIS A 60 7.12 2.40 -9.22
C HIS A 60 5.94 3.37 -9.02
N GLN A 61 5.78 3.94 -7.83
CA GLN A 61 4.59 4.71 -7.49
C GLN A 61 4.90 5.93 -6.61
N LEU A 62 4.15 7.01 -6.86
CA LEU A 62 3.89 8.07 -5.90
C LEU A 62 2.57 7.76 -5.19
N ILE A 63 2.58 7.84 -3.87
CA ILE A 63 1.45 7.51 -3.00
C ILE A 63 1.14 8.78 -2.20
N VAL A 64 -0.06 9.33 -2.39
CA VAL A 64 -0.51 10.57 -1.73
C VAL A 64 -1.67 10.25 -0.81
N THR A 65 -1.56 10.65 0.45
CA THR A 65 -2.59 10.48 1.48
C THR A 65 -3.18 11.84 1.84
N GLU A 66 -4.50 11.97 1.74
CA GLU A 66 -5.26 13.16 2.15
C GLU A 66 -6.18 12.81 3.33
N GLY A 67 -5.90 13.39 4.51
CA GLY A 67 -6.56 13.02 5.76
C GLY A 67 -6.19 11.60 6.22
N ASP A 68 -7.10 10.94 6.94
CA ASP A 68 -6.84 9.63 7.55
C ASP A 68 -7.16 8.43 6.64
N GLU A 69 -7.90 8.64 5.53
CA GLU A 69 -8.51 7.53 4.78
C GLU A 69 -8.36 7.60 3.25
N ASN A 70 -8.07 8.76 2.66
CA ASN A 70 -7.98 8.86 1.19
C ASN A 70 -6.54 8.65 0.72
N GLU A 71 -6.30 7.57 -0.02
CA GLU A 71 -5.00 7.27 -0.65
C GLU A 71 -5.14 7.28 -2.17
N TYR A 72 -4.25 8.02 -2.84
CA TYR A 72 -4.16 8.14 -4.30
C TYR A 72 -2.85 7.51 -4.76
N LEU A 73 -2.94 6.60 -5.75
CA LEU A 73 -1.78 5.91 -6.32
C LEU A 73 -1.53 6.41 -7.73
N TYR A 74 -0.31 6.90 -7.98
CA TYR A 74 0.14 7.34 -9.29
C TYR A 74 1.30 6.47 -9.76
N ASN A 75 1.15 5.81 -10.91
CA ASN A 75 2.22 5.01 -11.49
C ASN A 75 3.33 5.92 -12.04
N LEU A 76 4.58 5.55 -11.81
CA LEU A 76 5.75 6.21 -12.35
C LEU A 76 6.13 5.62 -13.72
N PRO A 77 6.79 6.39 -14.59
CA PRO A 77 7.32 5.86 -15.85
C PRO A 77 8.36 4.77 -15.61
N GLU A 78 8.30 3.67 -16.36
CA GLU A 78 9.25 2.54 -16.20
C GLU A 78 10.70 2.88 -16.61
N ASP A 79 10.86 3.89 -17.47
CA ASP A 79 12.14 4.32 -18.04
C ASP A 79 12.75 5.54 -17.32
N GLU A 80 12.16 5.98 -16.22
CA GLU A 80 12.64 7.11 -15.42
C GLU A 80 12.69 6.77 -13.93
N PHE A 81 13.50 7.51 -13.17
CA PHE A 81 13.58 7.35 -11.72
C PHE A 81 13.76 8.70 -11.02
N PHE A 82 13.24 8.79 -9.80
CA PHE A 82 13.30 9.99 -8.96
C PHE A 82 14.32 9.79 -7.84
N VAL A 83 15.15 10.81 -7.61
CA VAL A 83 16.14 10.82 -6.52
C VAL A 83 15.91 12.04 -5.66
N SER A 84 15.66 11.81 -4.38
CA SER A 84 15.68 12.85 -3.35
C SER A 84 16.96 12.72 -2.54
N ILE A 85 17.70 13.83 -2.39
CA ILE A 85 18.96 13.88 -1.65
C ILE A 85 18.82 14.96 -0.57
N ALA A 86 19.10 14.59 0.67
CA ALA A 86 19.21 15.50 1.79
C ALA A 86 20.67 15.55 2.27
N PRO A 87 21.50 16.48 1.74
CA PRO A 87 22.88 16.61 2.19
C PRO A 87 22.96 16.97 3.67
N TYR A 88 23.98 16.46 4.35
CA TYR A 88 24.23 16.75 5.75
C TYR A 88 25.71 17.02 6.00
N ILE A 89 26.02 17.72 7.09
CA ILE A 89 27.41 18.03 7.46
C ILE A 89 27.96 16.98 8.43
N ASN A 90 27.25 16.73 9.54
CA ASN A 90 27.76 15.90 10.65
C ASN A 90 26.95 14.62 10.89
N PHE A 91 25.61 14.72 10.90
CA PHE A 91 24.72 13.60 11.23
C PHE A 91 23.60 13.47 10.19
N THR A 92 23.16 12.24 9.96
CA THR A 92 22.04 11.89 9.07
C THR A 92 21.08 10.91 9.77
N HIS A 93 19.96 10.64 9.14
CA HIS A 93 18.98 9.65 9.56
C HIS A 93 18.90 8.53 8.49
N PRO A 94 18.84 7.25 8.89
CA PRO A 94 18.55 6.14 7.96
C PRO A 94 17.07 6.07 7.57
#